data_AF-A0A949S4R2-F1
#
_entry.id   AF-A0A949S4R2-F1
#
_cell.length_a   1.000
_cell.length_b   1.000
_cell.length_c   1.000
_cell.angle_alpha   90.00
_cell.angle_beta   90.00
_cell.angle_gamma   90.00
#
_symmetry.space_group_name_H-M   'P 1'
#
loop_
_entity.id
_entity.type
_entity.pdbx_description
1 polymer ?
#
loop_
_entity_poly.entity_id
_entity_poly.type
_entity_poly.pdbx_seq_one_letter_code
_entity_poly.pdbx_strand_id
1 'polypeptide(L)'
;MYDIIGDIHGHAYHLEKLLLKMGYRKKNGCYFHSERKVVFVGDFIDRGPMIREALKIARSMTENGNALAVIGNHEYNALCYHTKNERGEWMRDHSERKMLQHSETLKQFKHHVKEKICLLICRFQVSMTSEVLNYRSLKLQKS
;
A
#
# COMPACT_ATOMS: atom_id res chain seq x y z
N MET A 1 9.86 -21.01 0.38
CA MET A 1 9.52 -20.79 -1.05
C MET A 1 8.61 -19.58 -1.16
N TYR A 2 8.61 -18.87 -2.28
CA TYR A 2 7.89 -17.60 -2.45
C TYR A 2 6.95 -17.63 -3.65
N ASP A 3 5.83 -16.92 -3.51
CA ASP A 3 4.85 -16.65 -4.56
C ASP A 3 4.83 -15.16 -4.87
N ILE A 4 4.96 -14.76 -6.12
CA ILE A 4 5.05 -13.34 -6.51
C ILE A 4 3.70 -12.86 -7.02
N ILE A 5 3.21 -11.74 -6.48
CA ILE A 5 1.94 -11.10 -6.87
C ILE A 5 2.20 -9.63 -7.17
N GLY A 6 1.89 -9.21 -8.40
CA GLY A 6 1.95 -7.80 -8.81
C GLY A 6 0.57 -7.15 -8.92
N ASP A 7 0.57 -5.92 -9.44
CA ASP A 7 -0.57 -5.09 -9.88
C ASP A 7 -1.94 -5.51 -9.32
N ILE A 8 -2.16 -5.19 -8.04
CA ILE A 8 -3.44 -5.47 -7.38
C ILE A 8 -4.46 -4.39 -7.71
N HIS A 9 -4.02 -3.13 -7.80
CA HIS A 9 -4.83 -1.97 -8.18
C HIS A 9 -6.19 -1.93 -7.48
N GLY A 10 -6.26 -2.18 -6.18
CA GLY A 10 -7.50 -2.12 -5.41
C GLY A 10 -8.54 -3.20 -5.73
N HIS A 11 -8.14 -4.31 -6.32
CA HIS A 11 -9.02 -5.47 -6.56
C HIS A 11 -8.92 -6.51 -5.45
N ALA A 12 -9.31 -6.14 -4.23
CA ALA A 12 -9.23 -7.02 -3.05
C ALA A 12 -9.92 -8.37 -3.27
N TYR A 13 -11.12 -8.38 -3.87
CA TYR A 13 -11.84 -9.63 -4.19
C TYR A 13 -11.03 -10.59 -5.09
N HIS A 14 -10.32 -10.06 -6.09
CA HIS A 14 -9.51 -10.88 -6.99
C HIS A 14 -8.26 -11.38 -6.28
N LEU A 15 -7.65 -10.54 -5.46
CA LEU A 15 -6.53 -10.93 -4.59
C LEU A 15 -6.92 -12.07 -3.64
N GLU A 16 -8.06 -11.97 -2.94
CA GLU A 16 -8.53 -13.03 -2.05
C GLU A 16 -8.76 -14.34 -2.80
N LYS A 17 -9.40 -14.30 -3.97
CA LYS A 17 -9.58 -15.48 -4.82
C LYS A 17 -8.27 -16.09 -5.28
N LEU A 18 -7.30 -15.26 -5.66
CA LEU A 18 -5.98 -15.71 -6.08
C LEU A 18 -5.26 -16.42 -4.93
N LEU A 19 -5.24 -15.82 -3.74
CA LEU A 19 -4.64 -16.42 -2.55
C LEU A 19 -5.25 -17.78 -2.22
N LEU A 20 -6.59 -17.88 -2.25
CA LEU A 20 -7.30 -19.15 -2.03
C LEU A 20 -6.96 -20.19 -3.09
N LYS A 21 -6.92 -19.80 -4.37
CA LYS A 21 -6.54 -20.69 -5.49
C LYS A 21 -5.09 -21.18 -5.35
N MET A 22 -4.22 -20.34 -4.81
CA MET A 22 -2.84 -20.68 -4.49
C MET A 22 -2.71 -21.46 -3.18
N GLY A 23 -3.79 -21.85 -2.52
CA GLY A 23 -3.74 -22.69 -1.31
C GLY A 23 -3.45 -21.93 -0.01
N TYR A 24 -3.44 -20.60 -0.01
CA TYR A 24 -3.43 -19.82 1.22
C TYR A 24 -4.77 -19.96 1.93
N ARG A 25 -4.74 -20.01 3.26
CA ARG A 25 -5.93 -20.09 4.11
C ARG A 25 -6.05 -18.83 4.96
N LYS A 26 -7.27 -18.40 5.24
CA LYS A 26 -7.54 -17.24 6.09
C LYS A 26 -7.73 -17.71 7.55
N LYS A 27 -6.94 -17.18 8.48
CA LYS A 27 -7.08 -17.38 9.93
C LYS A 27 -6.94 -16.03 10.62
N ASN A 28 -7.89 -15.70 11.50
CA ASN A 28 -7.91 -14.44 12.26
C ASN A 28 -7.74 -13.19 11.38
N GLY A 29 -8.34 -13.18 10.18
CA GLY A 29 -8.24 -12.05 9.25
C GLY A 29 -6.91 -11.94 8.48
N CYS A 30 -6.01 -12.93 8.59
CA CYS A 30 -4.74 -12.99 7.87
C CYS A 30 -4.68 -14.23 6.96
N TYR A 31 -4.17 -14.06 5.74
CA TYR A 31 -3.90 -15.19 4.84
C TYR A 31 -2.51 -15.75 5.11
N PHE A 32 -2.39 -17.08 5.16
CA PHE A 32 -1.13 -17.77 5.41
C PHE A 32 -1.06 -19.11 4.66
N HIS A 33 0.16 -19.58 4.43
CA HIS A 33 0.46 -20.91 3.91
C HIS A 33 1.55 -21.53 4.79
N SER A 34 1.53 -22.85 5.02
CA SER A 34 2.47 -23.53 5.92
C SER A 34 3.94 -23.39 5.48
N GLU A 35 4.18 -23.43 4.16
CA GLU A 35 5.53 -23.50 3.59
C GLU A 35 5.93 -22.31 2.69
N ARG A 36 4.97 -21.44 2.34
CA ARG A 36 5.14 -20.39 1.32
C ARG A 36 4.76 -19.02 1.84
N LYS A 37 5.44 -18.00 1.33
CA LYS A 37 5.14 -16.59 1.62
C LYS A 37 4.90 -15.83 0.33
N VAL A 38 4.02 -14.85 0.38
CA VAL A 38 3.79 -13.96 -0.77
C VAL A 38 4.88 -12.89 -0.83
N VAL A 39 5.29 -12.49 -2.02
CA VAL A 39 6.05 -11.26 -2.27
C VAL A 39 5.17 -10.38 -3.14
N PHE A 40 4.65 -9.30 -2.57
CA PHE A 40 3.91 -8.29 -3.30
C PHE A 40 4.86 -7.29 -3.95
N VAL A 41 4.76 -7.12 -5.27
CA VAL A 41 5.67 -6.26 -6.05
C VAL A 41 5.15 -4.84 -6.29
N GLY A 42 4.16 -4.38 -5.52
CA GLY A 42 3.65 -3.00 -5.54
C GLY A 42 2.31 -2.86 -6.26
N ASP A 43 1.93 -1.61 -6.54
CA ASP A 43 0.77 -1.22 -7.32
C ASP A 43 -0.56 -1.72 -6.74
N PHE A 44 -0.79 -1.37 -5.47
CA PHE A 44 -1.99 -1.69 -4.72
C PHE A 44 -3.13 -0.68 -4.93
N ILE A 45 -2.84 0.54 -5.40
CA ILE A 45 -3.78 1.67 -5.40
C ILE A 45 -4.21 2.16 -6.81
N ASP A 46 -4.95 3.27 -6.84
CA ASP A 46 -5.23 4.16 -8.01
C ASP A 46 -6.22 3.69 -9.08
N ARG A 47 -6.89 2.52 -8.97
CA ARG A 47 -7.88 2.12 -9.99
C ARG A 47 -9.12 1.40 -9.45
N GLY A 48 -8.91 0.36 -8.65
CA GLY A 48 -9.97 -0.57 -8.28
C GLY A 48 -10.87 -0.07 -7.15
N PRO A 49 -12.03 -0.72 -6.97
CA PRO A 49 -13.07 -0.26 -6.05
C PRO A 49 -12.79 -0.58 -4.57
N MET A 50 -11.78 -1.39 -4.26
CA MET A 50 -11.50 -1.95 -2.94
C MET A 50 -10.03 -1.76 -2.54
N ILE A 51 -9.51 -0.53 -2.67
CA ILE A 51 -8.11 -0.17 -2.38
C ILE A 51 -7.80 -0.40 -0.91
N ARG A 52 -8.70 0.01 -0.01
CA ARG A 52 -8.50 -0.13 1.43
C ARG A 52 -8.40 -1.60 1.84
N GLU A 53 -9.26 -2.44 1.30
CA GLU A 53 -9.32 -3.86 1.59
C GLU A 53 -8.07 -4.58 1.05
N ALA A 54 -7.63 -4.22 -0.17
CA ALA A 54 -6.41 -4.75 -0.75
C ALA A 54 -5.17 -4.43 0.12
N LEU A 55 -5.06 -3.18 0.56
CA LEU A 55 -3.99 -2.74 1.46
C LEU A 55 -4.07 -3.43 2.82
N LYS A 56 -5.27 -3.63 3.38
CA LYS A 56 -5.47 -4.38 4.64
C LYS A 56 -5.01 -5.82 4.53
N ILE A 57 -5.28 -6.50 3.42
CA ILE A 57 -4.82 -7.87 3.17
C ILE A 57 -3.28 -7.90 3.14
N ALA A 58 -2.67 -7.09 2.28
CA ALA A 58 -1.20 -7.05 2.13
C ALA A 58 -0.50 -6.71 3.46
N ARG A 59 -1.05 -5.73 4.19
CA ARG A 59 -0.56 -5.32 5.50
C ARG A 59 -0.65 -6.44 6.53
N SER A 60 -1.83 -7.05 6.68
CA SER A 60 -2.06 -8.13 7.63
C SER A 60 -1.11 -9.30 7.38
N MET A 61 -0.92 -9.69 6.11
CA MET A 61 0.03 -10.74 5.75
C MET A 61 1.48 -10.36 6.07
N THR A 62 1.89 -9.13 5.78
CA THR A 62 3.25 -8.65 6.03
C THR A 62 3.54 -8.55 7.52
N GLU A 63 2.64 -7.96 8.31
CA GLU A 63 2.79 -7.80 9.77
C GLU A 63 2.82 -9.15 10.51
N ASN A 64 2.17 -10.18 9.97
CA ASN A 64 2.20 -11.54 10.51
C ASN A 64 3.33 -12.41 9.90
N GLY A 65 4.22 -11.83 9.09
CA GLY A 65 5.36 -12.55 8.50
C GLY A 65 4.99 -13.56 7.41
N ASN A 66 3.76 -13.52 6.87
CA ASN A 66 3.26 -14.38 5.79
C ASN A 66 3.50 -13.79 4.40
N ALA A 67 3.90 -12.52 4.32
CA ALA A 67 4.27 -11.87 3.09
C ALA A 67 5.44 -10.89 3.27
N LEU A 68 6.10 -10.57 2.16
CA LEU A 68 6.93 -9.40 1.97
C LEU A 68 6.21 -8.49 0.97
N ALA A 69 6.48 -7.19 1.06
CA ALA A 69 5.94 -6.23 0.11
C ALA A 69 6.98 -5.16 -0.22
N VAL A 70 6.92 -4.66 -1.45
CA VAL A 70 7.67 -3.49 -1.93
C VAL A 70 6.70 -2.39 -2.38
N ILE A 71 7.19 -1.16 -2.46
CA ILE A 71 6.42 0.00 -2.93
C ILE A 71 6.46 0.03 -4.45
N GLY A 72 5.29 0.13 -5.09
CA GLY A 72 5.16 0.30 -6.53
C GLY A 72 5.23 1.75 -6.97
N ASN A 73 5.14 1.98 -8.28
CA ASN A 73 5.19 3.33 -8.82
C ASN A 73 3.95 4.14 -8.39
N HIS A 74 2.81 3.48 -8.21
CA HIS A 74 1.56 4.11 -7.81
C HIS A 74 1.63 4.60 -6.37
N GLU A 75 2.15 3.79 -5.44
CA GLU A 75 2.35 4.21 -4.05
C GLU A 75 3.37 5.34 -3.95
N TYR A 76 4.51 5.23 -4.65
CA TYR A 76 5.53 6.29 -4.68
C TYR A 76 4.94 7.62 -5.19
N ASN A 77 4.22 7.55 -6.31
CA ASN A 77 3.54 8.68 -6.91
C ASN A 77 2.52 9.33 -5.96
N ALA A 78 1.78 8.53 -5.20
CA ALA A 78 0.87 9.03 -4.19
C ALA A 78 1.62 9.69 -3.02
N LEU A 79 2.75 9.14 -2.56
CA LEU A 79 3.59 9.80 -1.56
C LEU A 79 4.07 11.17 -2.06
N CYS A 80 4.59 11.25 -3.28
CA CYS A 80 5.03 12.51 -3.89
C CYS A 80 3.87 13.51 -4.09
N TYR A 81 2.65 13.02 -4.40
CA TYR A 81 1.46 13.85 -4.50
C TYR A 81 1.12 14.53 -3.16
N HIS A 82 1.33 13.86 -2.03
CA HIS A 82 1.04 14.39 -0.70
C HIS A 82 2.26 15.02 0.01
N THR A 83 3.40 15.12 -0.66
CA THR A 83 4.67 15.58 -0.07
C THR A 83 5.18 16.82 -0.77
N LYS A 84 5.64 17.79 0.02
CA LYS A 84 6.35 18.97 -0.47
C LYS A 84 7.84 18.81 -0.22
N ASN A 85 8.66 19.34 -1.13
CA ASN A 85 10.10 19.43 -0.94
C ASN A 85 10.45 20.53 0.09
N GLU A 86 11.74 20.69 0.40
CA GLU A 86 12.25 21.70 1.34
C GLU A 86 11.89 23.14 0.94
N ARG A 87 11.63 23.39 -0.34
CA ARG A 87 11.21 24.68 -0.89
C ARG A 87 9.70 24.91 -0.83
N GLY A 88 8.94 23.93 -0.33
CA GLY A 88 7.48 24.00 -0.22
C GLY A 88 6.72 23.67 -1.51
N GLU A 89 7.43 23.20 -2.54
CA GLU A 89 6.87 22.79 -3.83
C GLU A 89 6.43 21.33 -3.77
N TRP A 90 5.34 20.98 -4.46
CA TRP A 90 4.89 19.58 -4.51
C TRP A 90 5.89 18.69 -5.24
N MET A 91 6.21 17.53 -4.65
CA MET A 91 7.10 16.55 -5.29
C MET A 91 6.47 15.88 -6.52
N ARG A 92 5.15 16.02 -6.70
CA ARG A 92 4.43 15.65 -7.92
C ARG A 92 3.46 16.77 -8.31
N ASP A 93 3.48 17.18 -9.58
CA ASP A 93 2.49 18.12 -10.09
C ASP A 93 1.08 17.52 -10.07
N HIS A 94 0.10 18.41 -9.94
CA HIS A 94 -1.31 18.09 -9.84
C HIS A 94 -2.02 18.29 -11.18
N SER A 95 -1.38 17.91 -12.28
CA SER A 95 -2.03 17.90 -13.59
C SER A 95 -3.29 17.04 -13.57
N GLU A 96 -4.29 17.39 -14.37
CA GLU A 96 -5.60 16.73 -14.42
C GLU A 96 -5.46 15.21 -14.55
N ARG A 97 -4.59 14.75 -15.47
CA ARG A 97 -4.28 13.33 -15.66
C ARG A 97 -3.81 12.64 -14.37
N LYS A 98 -2.94 13.29 -13.59
CA LYS A 98 -2.38 12.71 -12.35
C LYS A 98 -3.40 12.73 -11.21
N MET A 99 -4.22 13.77 -11.15
CA MET A 99 -5.35 13.82 -10.21
C MET A 99 -6.38 12.74 -10.52
N LEU A 100 -6.74 12.53 -11.78
CA LEU A 100 -7.67 11.48 -12.20
C LEU A 100 -7.12 10.09 -11.84
N GLN A 101 -5.83 9.84 -12.09
CA GLN A 101 -5.18 8.58 -11.69
C GLN A 101 -5.27 8.34 -10.17
N HIS A 102 -5.08 9.38 -9.36
CA HIS A 102 -5.12 9.25 -7.90
C HIS A 102 -6.53 9.38 -7.28
N SER A 103 -7.53 9.70 -8.09
CA SER A 103 -8.85 10.13 -7.62
C SER A 103 -9.58 9.05 -6.81
N GLU A 104 -9.54 7.80 -7.24
CA GLU A 104 -10.19 6.68 -6.53
C GLU A 104 -9.55 6.45 -5.16
N THR A 105 -8.21 6.56 -5.09
CA THR A 105 -7.50 6.51 -3.81
C THR A 105 -7.96 7.66 -2.91
N LEU A 106 -8.06 8.89 -3.42
CA LEU A 106 -8.55 10.02 -2.62
C LEU A 106 -9.99 9.83 -2.14
N LYS A 107 -10.88 9.32 -3.01
CA LYS A 107 -12.29 9.07 -2.68
C LYS A 107 -12.44 8.05 -1.56
N GLN A 108 -11.80 6.89 -1.68
CA GLN A 108 -11.91 5.81 -0.68
C GLN A 108 -11.30 6.19 0.67
N PHE A 109 -10.28 7.06 0.68
CA PHE A 109 -9.61 7.52 1.89
C PHE A 109 -10.12 8.86 2.45
N LYS A 110 -11.14 9.48 1.85
CA LYS A 110 -11.68 10.80 2.24
C LYS A 110 -12.00 10.91 3.74
N HIS A 111 -12.57 9.85 4.32
CA HIS A 111 -12.95 9.79 5.74
C HIS A 111 -11.97 8.96 6.60
N HIS A 112 -10.85 8.53 6.02
CA HIS A 112 -9.88 7.61 6.63
C HIS A 112 -8.45 8.14 6.56
N VAL A 113 -8.28 9.44 6.85
CA VAL A 113 -7.00 10.16 6.69
C VAL A 113 -5.87 9.56 7.53
N LYS A 114 -6.15 9.11 8.76
CA LYS A 114 -5.16 8.43 9.62
C LYS A 114 -4.74 7.06 9.04
N GLU A 115 -5.68 6.35 8.42
CA GLU A 115 -5.46 5.04 7.81
C GLU A 115 -4.60 5.16 6.53
N LYS A 116 -4.83 6.21 5.74
CA LYS A 116 -4.12 6.48 4.48
C LYS A 116 -2.60 6.51 4.65
N ILE A 117 -2.10 7.21 5.66
CA ILE A 117 -0.67 7.36 5.93
C ILE A 117 -0.07 6.02 6.40
N CYS A 118 -0.78 5.31 7.27
CA CYS A 118 -0.32 4.02 7.80
C CYS A 118 -0.36 2.88 6.77
N LEU A 119 -1.23 2.96 5.76
CA LEU A 119 -1.32 1.93 4.71
C LEU A 119 -0.36 2.18 3.53
N LEU A 120 -0.11 3.45 3.15
CA LEU A 120 0.92 3.77 2.15
C LEU A 120 2.34 3.55 2.69
N ILE A 121 2.53 3.62 4.00
CA ILE A 121 3.78 3.33 4.69
C ILE A 121 3.58 2.05 5.51
N CYS A 122 3.04 1.00 4.89
CA CYS A 122 3.24 -0.34 5.44
C CYS A 122 4.74 -0.52 5.67
N ARG A 123 5.12 -1.36 6.64
CA ARG A 123 6.52 -1.81 6.79
C ARG A 123 6.93 -2.64 5.57
N PHE A 124 6.99 -2.01 4.41
CA PHE A 124 7.59 -2.53 3.21
C PHE A 124 9.04 -2.78 3.57
N GLN A 125 9.46 -4.04 3.48
CA GLN A 125 10.76 -4.49 3.97
C GLN A 125 11.89 -4.12 2.99
N VAL A 126 11.69 -3.02 2.26
CA VAL A 126 12.69 -2.41 1.41
C VAL A 126 13.27 -1.25 2.20
N SER A 127 14.59 -1.28 2.36
CA SER A 127 15.40 -0.21 2.91
C SER A 127 15.12 1.08 2.11
N MET A 128 14.09 1.82 2.51
CA MET A 128 13.88 3.17 2.04
C MET A 128 14.89 4.05 2.76
N THR A 129 15.67 4.79 1.98
CA THR A 129 16.58 5.82 2.45
C THR A 129 15.87 6.74 3.45
N SER A 130 16.65 7.29 4.38
CA SER A 130 16.26 8.05 5.57
C SER A 130 15.20 9.15 5.39
N GLU A 131 14.96 9.63 4.16
CA GLU A 131 14.04 10.71 3.85
C GLU A 131 12.56 10.36 4.04
N VAL A 132 12.14 9.12 3.77
CA VAL A 132 10.71 8.74 3.93
C VAL A 132 10.36 8.38 5.38
N LEU A 133 11.33 7.93 6.16
CA LEU A 133 11.15 7.65 7.60
C LEU A 133 10.84 8.93 8.39
N ASN A 134 11.27 10.11 7.91
CA ASN A 134 10.99 11.39 8.57
C ASN A 134 9.49 11.73 8.63
N TYR A 135 8.67 11.11 7.78
CA TYR A 135 7.21 11.27 7.82
C TYR A 135 6.57 10.66 9.09
N ARG A 136 7.20 9.64 9.69
CA ARG A 136 6.76 9.08 11.00
C ARG A 136 6.98 10.07 12.14
N SER A 137 8.10 10.78 12.14
CA SER A 137 8.49 11.69 13.22
C SER A 137 7.65 12.98 13.21
N LEU A 138 7.30 13.49 12.03
CA LEU A 138 6.62 14.79 11.87
C LEU A 138 5.14 14.82 12.29
N LYS A 139 4.45 13.67 12.41
CA LYS A 139 3.04 13.61 12.84
C LYS A 139 2.78 13.01 14.22
N LEU A 140 3.75 12.32 14.82
CA LEU A 140 3.64 11.83 16.20
C LEU A 140 4.09 12.85 17.25
N GLN A 141 4.74 13.94 16.86
CA GLN A 141 5.15 15.04 17.75
C GLN A 141 4.13 16.19 17.86
N LYS A 142 2.93 16.06 17.26
CA LYS A 142 1.84 17.05 17.36
C LYS A 142 0.52 16.42 17.82
N SER A 143 0.56 15.56 18.83
CA SER A 143 -0.61 15.17 19.64
C SER A 143 -0.33 15.42 21.10
#